data_AF-A0A143Z9Y3-F1
#
_entry.id   AF-A0A143Z9Y3-F1
#
_cell.length_a   1.000
_cell.length_b   1.000
_cell.length_c   1.000
_cell.angle_alpha   90.00
_cell.angle_beta   90.00
_cell.angle_gamma   90.00
#
_symmetry.space_group_name_H-M   'P 1'
#
loop_
_entity.id
_entity.type
_entity.pdbx_description
1 polymer ?
#
loop_
_entity_poly.entity_id
_entity_poly.type
_entity_poly.pdbx_seq_one_letter_code
_entity_poly.pdbx_strand_id
1 'polypeptide(L)' 'MLKSLALMLLSCAALSSCQTQKSTANACDGWQKLTPTLETAVKIVVDDRPFANQVAAHNALGIRQKCWK' A
#
# COMPACT_ATOMS: atom_id res chain seq x y z
N MET A 1 33.55 -35.68 -9.31
CA MET A 1 33.49 -34.20 -9.18
C MET A 1 32.21 -33.62 -9.78
N LEU A 2 31.80 -33.99 -10.99
CA LEU A 2 30.54 -33.49 -11.60
C LEU A 2 29.26 -33.81 -10.80
N LYS A 3 29.15 -35.02 -10.22
CA LYS A 3 27.96 -35.42 -9.43
C LYS A 3 27.76 -34.56 -8.18
N SER A 4 28.84 -34.18 -7.52
CA SER A 4 28.83 -33.34 -6.31
C SER A 4 28.39 -31.92 -6.63
N LEU A 5 28.85 -31.39 -7.78
CA LEU A 5 28.50 -30.05 -8.26
C LEU A 5 27.01 -29.96 -8.63
N ALA A 6 26.48 -31.00 -9.29
CA ALA A 6 25.06 -31.08 -9.61
C ALA A 6 24.20 -31.08 -8.34
N LEU A 7 24.60 -31.85 -7.31
CA LEU A 7 23.88 -31.89 -6.04
C LEU A 7 23.87 -30.52 -5.33
N MET A 8 24.96 -29.76 -5.42
CA MET A 8 25.06 -28.42 -4.84
C MET A 8 24.17 -27.40 -5.58
N LEU A 9 24.10 -27.49 -6.91
CA LEU A 9 23.26 -26.60 -7.72
C LEU A 9 21.76 -26.86 -7.49
N LEU A 10 21.36 -28.12 -7.37
CA LEU A 10 19.98 -28.51 -7.07
C LEU A 10 19.54 -28.05 -5.67
N SER A 11 20.45 -28.05 -4.70
CA SER A 11 20.16 -27.55 -3.35
C SER A 11 20.08 -26.02 -3.28
N CYS A 12 20.91 -25.29 -4.02
CA CYS A 12 20.76 -23.83 -4.15
C CYS A 12 19.47 -23.41 -4.87
N ALA A 13 19.03 -24.15 -5.89
CA ALA A 13 17.78 -23.87 -6.57
C ALA A 13 16.56 -24.06 -5.64
N ALA A 14 16.56 -25.11 -4.81
CA ALA A 14 15.49 -25.36 -3.83
C ALA A 14 15.36 -24.22 -2.79
N LEU A 15 16.48 -23.63 -2.38
CA LEU A 15 16.51 -22.52 -1.41
C LEU A 15 16.10 -21.17 -2.01
N SER A 16 16.19 -21.01 -3.33
CA SER A 16 15.83 -19.76 -4.02
C SER A 16 14.32 -19.54 -4.19
N SER A 17 13.47 -20.51 -3.80
CA SER A 17 12.02 -20.45 -4.01
C SER A 17 11.22 -19.75 -2.90
N CYS A 18 11.84 -19.34 -1.78
CA CYS A 18 11.16 -18.63 -0.70
C CYS A 18 10.99 -17.11 -0.92
N GLN A 19 11.10 -16.63 -2.16
CA GLN A 19 10.52 -15.33 -2.50
C GLN A 19 9.03 -15.49 -2.84
N THR A 20 8.32 -16.21 -1.96
CA THR A 20 6.88 -16.37 -2.02
C THR A 20 6.28 -14.98 -1.98
N GLN A 21 5.81 -14.57 -3.15
CA GLN A 21 4.99 -13.41 -3.47
C GLN A 21 4.95 -12.41 -2.32
N LYS A 22 5.76 -11.35 -2.46
CA LYS A 22 5.55 -10.08 -1.79
C LYS A 22 4.06 -9.81 -1.93
N SER A 23 3.28 -10.14 -0.89
CA SER A 23 1.92 -9.67 -0.77
C SER A 23 2.14 -8.18 -0.78
N THR A 24 1.92 -7.57 -1.95
CA THR A 24 1.77 -6.14 -2.04
C THR A 24 0.53 -5.93 -1.20
N ALA A 25 0.72 -5.75 0.12
CA ALA A 25 -0.34 -5.34 1.02
C ALA A 25 -1.02 -4.22 0.26
N ASN A 26 -2.27 -4.47 -0.15
CA ASN A 26 -2.94 -3.57 -1.05
C ASN A 26 -2.96 -2.23 -0.30
N ALA A 27 -2.33 -1.21 -0.88
CA ALA A 27 -2.10 0.07 -0.20
C ALA A 27 -3.42 0.74 0.26
N CYS A 28 -4.54 0.20 -0.20
CA CYS A 28 -5.90 0.64 0.04
C CYS A 28 -6.66 -0.25 1.04
N ASP A 29 -6.09 -1.39 1.45
CA ASP A 29 -6.78 -2.33 2.35
C ASP A 29 -7.07 -1.65 3.69
N GLY A 30 -8.36 -1.66 4.07
CA GLY A 30 -8.85 -1.04 5.30
C GLY A 30 -9.04 0.48 5.24
N TRP A 31 -8.80 1.14 4.10
CA TRP A 31 -9.00 2.58 3.94
C TRP A 31 -10.26 2.88 3.12
N GLN A 32 -10.84 4.06 3.32
CA GLN A 32 -11.98 4.56 2.53
C GLN A 32 -11.78 6.04 2.17
N LYS A 33 -12.26 6.43 0.99
CA LYS A 33 -12.27 7.85 0.56
C LYS A 33 -13.09 8.67 1.56
N LEU A 34 -12.50 9.74 2.08
CA LEU A 34 -13.20 10.65 2.98
C LEU A 34 -14.13 11.56 2.16
N THR A 35 -15.44 11.43 2.37
CA THR A 35 -16.47 12.22 1.69
C THR A 35 -17.34 12.96 2.72
N PRO A 36 -16.81 13.99 3.38
CA PRO A 36 -17.59 14.78 4.33
C PRO A 36 -18.79 15.44 3.63
N THR A 37 -19.90 15.61 4.36
CA THR A 37 -21.00 16.47 3.92
C THR A 37 -20.53 17.91 3.76
N LEU A 38 -21.28 18.74 3.03
CA LEU A 38 -20.92 20.15 2.87
C LEU A 38 -20.77 20.87 4.22
N GLU A 39 -21.71 20.65 5.14
CA GLU A 39 -21.65 21.21 6.48
C GLU A 39 -20.37 20.82 7.22
N THR A 40 -20.03 19.53 7.23
CA THR A 40 -18.80 19.03 7.86
C THR A 40 -17.56 19.59 7.16
N ALA A 41 -17.55 19.67 5.83
CA ALA A 41 -16.44 20.21 5.06
C ALA A 41 -16.21 21.70 5.39
N VAL A 42 -17.27 22.49 5.50
CA VAL A 42 -17.17 23.90 5.92
C VAL A 42 -16.65 23.98 7.35
N LYS A 43 -17.20 23.18 8.27
CA LYS A 43 -16.79 23.17 9.67
C LYS A 43 -15.29 22.85 9.82
N ILE A 44 -14.80 21.79 9.19
CA ILE A 44 -13.37 21.45 9.27
C ILE A 44 -12.48 22.52 8.64
N VAL A 45 -12.91 23.16 7.54
CA VAL A 45 -12.10 24.20 6.88
C VAL A 45 -12.01 25.47 7.72
N VAL A 46 -13.09 25.85 8.41
CA VAL A 46 -13.16 27.05 9.25
C VAL A 46 -12.48 26.83 10.60
N ASP A 47 -12.79 25.70 11.25
CA ASP A 47 -12.41 25.47 12.64
C ASP A 47 -11.05 24.76 12.78
N ASP A 48 -10.66 23.92 11.81
CA ASP A 48 -9.47 23.07 11.88
C ASP A 48 -8.79 22.87 10.51
N ARG A 49 -8.16 23.95 10.03
CA ARG A 49 -7.38 23.93 8.79
C ARG A 49 -6.31 22.82 8.74
N PRO A 50 -5.56 22.51 9.82
CA PRO A 50 -4.66 21.36 9.84
C PRO A 50 -5.35 20.03 9.52
N PHE A 51 -6.51 19.76 10.12
CA PHE A 51 -7.28 18.55 9.82
C PHE A 51 -7.83 18.56 8.39
N ALA A 52 -8.34 19.69 7.91
CA ALA A 52 -8.79 19.82 6.53
C ALA A 52 -7.67 19.47 5.51
N ASN A 53 -6.44 19.90 5.78
CA ASN A 53 -5.27 19.54 4.96
C ASN A 53 -4.97 18.03 5.00
N GLN A 54 -5.14 17.39 6.16
CA GLN A 54 -4.95 15.94 6.29
C GLN A 54 -6.01 15.16 5.50
N VAL A 55 -7.27 15.59 5.53
CA VAL A 55 -8.36 15.00 4.72
C VAL A 55 -8.04 15.10 3.23
N ALA A 56 -7.59 16.28 2.78
CA ALA A 56 -7.16 16.48 1.39
C ALA A 56 -5.96 15.58 1.01
N ALA A 57 -4.95 15.51 1.88
CA ALA A 57 -3.75 14.71 1.66
C ALA A 57 -4.06 13.20 1.61
N HIS A 58 -4.93 12.71 2.49
CA HIS A 58 -5.43 11.33 2.49
C HIS A 58 -6.05 10.99 1.13
N ASN A 59 -6.99 11.82 0.67
CA ASN A 59 -7.68 11.57 -0.60
C ASN A 59 -6.74 11.66 -1.80
N ALA A 60 -5.80 12.61 -1.80
CA ALA A 60 -4.78 12.72 -2.84
C ALA A 60 -3.82 11.51 -2.86
N LEU A 61 -3.45 10.98 -1.68
CA LEU A 61 -2.65 9.76 -1.59
C LEU A 61 -3.39 8.57 -2.20
N GLY A 62 -4.66 8.36 -1.86
CA GLY A 62 -5.39 7.23 -2.41
C GLY A 62 -5.66 7.34 -3.92
N ILE A 63 -5.72 8.54 -4.51
CA ILE A 63 -5.71 8.69 -5.98
C ILE A 63 -4.35 8.22 -6.55
N ARG A 64 -3.24 8.67 -5.96
CA ARG A 64 -1.88 8.27 -6.40
C ARG A 64 -1.64 6.76 -6.29
N GLN A 65 -2.20 6.13 -5.26
CA GLN A 65 -2.14 4.69 -5.03
C GLN A 65 -3.21 3.90 -5.81
N LYS A 66 -4.04 4.57 -6.63
CA LYS A 66 -5.15 3.97 -7.39
C LYS A 66 -6.22 3.28 -6.51
N CYS A 67 -6.34 3.70 -5.26
CA CYS A 67 -7.41 3.30 -4.35
C CYS A 67 -8.74 3.92 -4.74
N TRP A 68 -8.73 5.18 -5.16
CA TRP A 68 -9.92 5.95 -5.51
C TRP A 68 -9.96 6.22 -7.01
N LYS A 69 -11.17 6.19 -7.58
CA LYS A 69 -11.45 6.71 -8.92
C LYS A 69 -11.86 8.18 -8.85
#